data_AF-A0A659UHQ7-F1
#
_entry.id   AF-A0A659UHQ7-F1
#
_cell.length_a   1.000
_cell.length_b   1.000
_cell.length_c   1.000
_cell.angle_alpha   90.00
_cell.angle_beta   90.00
_cell.angle_gamma   90.00
#
_symmetry.space_group_name_H-M   'P 1'
#
loop_
_entity.id
_entity.type
_entity.pdbx_description
1 polymer ?
#
loop_
_entity_poly.entity_id
_entity_poly.type
_entity_poly.pdbx_seq_one_letter_code
_entity_poly.pdbx_strand_id
1 'polypeptide(L)'
;GSTSVTVAESNPMTLRAFRDPILRDVTGNILAEPRLKVIDYDGRLFLANTAERYDVIDLSLADSVGLSNPGGFAISEKYAYTREAMLSYLHALADGG
;
A
#
# COMPACT_ATOMS: atom_id res chain seq x y z
N GLY A 1 -7.20 -17.20 -5.49
CA GLY A 1 -7.03 -16.02 -4.62
C GLY A 1 -5.68 -16.08 -3.97
N SER A 2 -5.10 -14.94 -3.57
CA SER A 2 -3.76 -14.94 -2.96
C SER A 2 -3.71 -15.74 -1.66
N THR A 3 -2.58 -16.39 -1.41
CA THR A 3 -2.28 -17.13 -0.16
C THR A 3 -1.91 -16.17 0.97
N SER A 4 -1.30 -15.03 0.66
CA SER A 4 -0.97 -13.93 1.59
C SER A 4 -1.04 -12.58 0.89
N VAL A 5 -1.42 -11.53 1.62
CA VAL A 5 -1.43 -10.15 1.10
C VAL A 5 -0.75 -9.24 2.11
N THR A 6 0.20 -8.43 1.67
CA THR A 6 0.78 -7.34 2.46
C THR A 6 0.25 -6.01 1.91
N VAL A 7 -0.30 -5.16 2.77
CA VAL A 7 -0.73 -3.81 2.43
C VAL A 7 0.06 -2.82 3.25
N ALA A 8 0.69 -1.85 2.59
CA ALA A 8 1.37 -0.75 3.24
C ALA A 8 0.54 0.53 3.11
N GLU A 9 0.06 1.05 4.25
CA GLU A 9 -0.76 2.26 4.33
C GLU A 9 -0.14 3.19 5.38
N SER A 10 0.40 4.31 4.92
CA SER A 10 1.13 5.27 5.76
C SER A 10 0.21 6.29 6.44
N ASN A 11 -1.04 6.42 5.99
CA ASN A 11 -1.99 7.35 6.58
C ASN A 11 -2.70 6.69 7.78
N PRO A 12 -2.39 7.12 9.02
CA PRO A 12 -3.02 6.55 10.21
C PRO A 12 -4.53 6.81 10.26
N MET A 13 -5.03 7.86 9.58
CA MET A 13 -6.46 8.14 9.52
C MET A 13 -7.21 7.15 8.63
N THR A 14 -6.59 6.67 7.54
CA THR A 14 -7.16 5.58 6.72
C THR A 14 -7.29 4.31 7.55
N LEU A 15 -6.21 3.89 8.22
CA LEU A 15 -6.24 2.71 9.08
C LEU A 15 -7.24 2.86 10.23
N ARG A 16 -7.35 4.05 10.81
CA ARG A 16 -8.34 4.35 11.85
C ARG A 16 -9.76 4.26 11.31
N ALA A 17 -10.02 4.81 10.12
CA ALA A 17 -11.32 4.74 9.48
C ALA A 17 -11.76 3.29 9.23
N PHE A 18 -10.88 2.45 8.68
CA PHE A 18 -11.17 1.02 8.49
C PHE A 18 -11.31 0.21 9.78
N ARG A 19 -10.95 0.79 10.94
CA ARG A 19 -11.18 0.21 12.27
C ARG A 19 -12.44 0.75 12.94
N ASP A 20 -13.08 1.77 12.38
CA ASP A 20 -14.37 2.29 12.85
C ASP A 20 -15.49 1.25 12.63
N PRO A 21 -16.45 1.10 13.57
CA PRO A 21 -17.51 0.11 13.45
C PRO A 21 -18.29 0.15 12.14
N ILE A 22 -18.57 1.34 11.59
CA ILE A 22 -19.38 1.49 10.37
C ILE A 22 -18.61 0.92 9.17
N LEU A 23 -17.35 1.32 9.01
CA LEU A 23 -16.54 0.83 7.88
C LEU A 23 -16.14 -0.63 8.06
N ARG A 24 -15.92 -1.09 9.30
CA ARG A 24 -15.69 -2.52 9.56
C ARG A 24 -16.86 -3.38 9.10
N ASP A 25 -18.10 -2.95 9.35
CA ASP A 25 -19.29 -3.68 8.90
C ASP A 25 -19.38 -3.73 7.37
N VAL A 26 -19.27 -2.57 6.71
CA VAL A 26 -19.36 -2.45 5.24
C VAL A 26 -18.23 -3.18 4.50
N THR A 27 -17.03 -3.21 5.07
CA THR A 27 -15.85 -3.85 4.46
C THR A 27 -15.68 -5.31 4.85
N GLY A 28 -16.59 -5.88 5.64
CA GLY A 28 -16.46 -7.25 6.16
C GLY A 28 -15.27 -7.43 7.09
N ASN A 29 -14.85 -6.35 7.77
CA ASN A 29 -13.72 -6.32 8.70
C ASN A 29 -12.41 -6.82 8.06
N ILE A 30 -12.15 -6.40 6.80
CA ILE A 30 -11.04 -6.89 5.98
C ILE A 30 -9.66 -6.79 6.66
N LEU A 31 -9.44 -5.78 7.51
CA LEU A 31 -8.19 -5.63 8.25
C LEU A 31 -7.95 -6.74 9.30
N ALA A 32 -8.93 -7.58 9.59
CA ALA A 32 -8.83 -8.73 10.48
C ALA A 32 -8.67 -10.07 9.74
N GLU A 33 -8.60 -10.07 8.40
CA GLU A 33 -8.34 -11.29 7.61
C GLU A 33 -6.97 -11.88 7.98
N PRO A 34 -6.88 -13.15 8.41
CA PRO A 34 -5.62 -13.75 8.86
C PRO A 34 -4.49 -13.77 7.81
N ARG A 35 -4.84 -13.74 6.52
CA ARG A 35 -3.88 -13.69 5.40
C ARG A 35 -3.37 -12.28 5.10
N LEU A 36 -3.92 -11.24 5.73
CA LEU A 36 -3.57 -9.85 5.50
C LEU A 36 -2.56 -9.35 6.55
N LYS A 37 -1.42 -8.87 6.07
CA LYS A 37 -0.41 -8.16 6.87
C LYS A 37 -0.50 -6.67 6.56
N VAL A 38 -0.77 -5.85 7.57
CA VAL A 38 -0.79 -4.39 7.43
C VAL A 38 0.54 -3.82 7.91
N ILE A 39 1.18 -3.04 7.06
CA ILE A 39 2.34 -2.21 7.39
C ILE A 39 1.84 -0.77 7.49
N ASP A 40 2.03 -0.14 8.63
CA ASP A 40 1.49 1.20 8.94
C ASP A 40 2.44 2.34 8.56
N TYR A 41 3.31 2.10 7.58
CA TYR A 41 4.25 3.08 7.03
C TYR A 41 4.45 2.87 5.53
N ASP A 42 5.19 3.77 4.89
CA ASP A 42 5.40 3.82 3.44
C ASP A 42 5.91 2.46 2.88
N GLY A 43 5.14 1.88 1.95
CA GLY A 43 5.45 0.60 1.31
C GLY A 43 6.80 0.59 0.59
N ARG A 44 7.26 1.74 0.09
CA ARG A 44 8.60 1.88 -0.49
C ARG A 44 9.69 1.66 0.55
N LEU A 45 9.51 2.21 1.75
CA LEU A 45 10.46 2.00 2.84
C LEU A 45 10.44 0.54 3.30
N PHE A 46 9.26 -0.09 3.34
CA PHE A 46 9.12 -1.49 3.68
C PHE A 46 9.83 -2.39 2.66
N LEU A 47 9.55 -2.21 1.36
CA LEU A 47 10.17 -3.00 0.30
C LEU A 47 11.68 -2.78 0.20
N ALA A 48 12.17 -1.58 0.51
CA ALA A 48 13.62 -1.32 0.55
C ALA A 48 14.35 -2.05 1.69
N ASN A 49 13.65 -2.51 2.73
CA ASN A 49 14.26 -3.09 3.94
C ASN A 49 13.77 -4.51 4.27
N THR A 50 12.95 -5.12 3.42
CA THR A 50 12.43 -6.47 3.67
C THR A 50 13.22 -7.54 2.93
N ALA A 51 13.31 -8.73 3.54
CA ALA A 51 13.80 -9.95 2.87
C ALA A 51 12.66 -10.74 2.21
N GLU A 52 11.40 -10.32 2.39
CA GLU A 52 10.24 -10.96 1.76
C GLU A 52 10.28 -10.82 0.24
N ARG A 53 9.64 -11.77 -0.47
CA ARG A 53 9.51 -11.78 -1.92
C ARG A 53 8.05 -11.95 -2.32
N TYR A 54 7.65 -11.25 -3.36
CA TYR A 54 6.26 -11.14 -3.78
C TYR A 54 6.11 -11.58 -5.24
N ASP A 55 5.06 -12.34 -5.54
CA ASP A 55 4.71 -12.71 -6.92
C ASP A 55 4.12 -11.52 -7.69
N VAL A 56 3.51 -10.57 -6.98
CA VAL A 56 2.93 -9.35 -7.54
C VAL A 56 3.16 -8.21 -6.56
N ILE A 57 3.67 -7.10 -7.08
CA ILE A 57 3.73 -5.82 -6.36
C ILE A 57 2.78 -4.86 -7.07
N ASP A 58 1.69 -4.50 -6.40
CA ASP A 58 0.72 -3.52 -6.90
C ASP A 58 0.96 -2.15 -6.26
N LEU A 59 1.32 -1.18 -7.09
CA LEU A 59 1.43 0.22 -6.68
C LEU A 59 0.07 0.87 -6.89
N SER A 60 -0.78 0.80 -5.87
CA SER A 60 -2.15 1.30 -5.96
C SER A 60 -2.18 2.76 -6.45
N LEU A 61 -2.80 2.99 -7.61
CA LEU A 61 -2.98 4.32 -8.21
C LEU A 61 -4.05 5.16 -7.52
N ALA A 62 -4.51 4.79 -6.32
CA ALA A 62 -5.53 5.56 -5.58
C ALA A 62 -5.18 7.06 -5.49
N ASP A 63 -3.90 7.40 -5.44
CA ASP A 63 -3.44 8.79 -5.39
C ASP A 63 -3.44 9.52 -6.76
N SER A 64 -3.59 8.84 -7.90
CA SER A 64 -3.57 9.50 -9.22
C SER A 64 -4.81 10.35 -9.47
N VAL A 65 -5.91 10.08 -8.76
CA VAL A 65 -7.17 10.82 -8.86
C VAL A 65 -7.05 12.24 -8.27
N GLY A 66 -6.10 12.48 -7.35
CA GLY A 66 -5.86 13.80 -6.77
C GLY A 66 -5.18 14.80 -7.72
N LEU A 67 -4.58 14.35 -8.82
CA LEU A 67 -3.87 15.21 -9.79
C LEU A 67 -4.84 15.93 -10.77
N SER A 68 -6.09 15.49 -10.86
CA SER A 68 -7.09 16.02 -11.79
C SER A 68 -8.13 16.94 -11.12
N ASN A 69 -8.03 17.18 -9.81
CA ASN A 69 -8.97 18.05 -9.09
C ASN A 69 -8.41 19.49 -8.96
N PRO A 70 -9.09 20.52 -9.50
CA PRO A 70 -8.63 21.91 -9.49
C PRO A 70 -8.58 22.57 -8.09
N GLY A 71 -8.98 21.86 -7.03
CA GLY A 71 -9.05 22.37 -5.65
C GLY A 71 -7.76 22.32 -4.83
N GLY A 72 -6.66 21.75 -5.35
CA GLY A 72 -5.34 21.76 -4.71
C GLY A 72 -5.25 20.92 -3.42
N PHE A 73 -4.69 19.72 -3.51
CA PHE A 73 -4.13 19.05 -2.33
C PHE A 73 -2.75 19.63 -2.03
N ALA A 74 -2.27 19.51 -0.78
CA ALA A 74 -0.89 19.82 -0.44
C ALA A 74 0.05 19.13 -1.44
N ILE A 75 1.05 19.85 -1.94
CA ILE A 75 2.09 19.27 -2.82
C ILE A 75 2.80 18.19 -2.01
N SER A 76 2.36 16.95 -2.18
CA SER A 76 3.03 15.77 -1.63
C SER A 76 3.96 15.25 -2.71
N GLU A 77 5.25 15.30 -2.47
CA GLU A 77 6.22 14.69 -3.36
C GLU A 77 5.97 13.18 -3.42
N LYS A 78 5.64 12.69 -4.62
CA LYS A 78 5.39 11.26 -4.84
C LYS A 78 6.68 10.56 -5.22
N TYR A 79 7.33 9.98 -4.21
CA TYR A 79 8.55 9.20 -4.40
C TYR A 79 8.31 7.73 -4.78
N ALA A 80 7.06 7.31 -4.89
CA ALA A 80 6.72 5.93 -5.27
C ALA A 80 7.19 5.56 -6.69
N TYR A 81 7.43 6.55 -7.55
CA TYR A 81 7.76 6.35 -8.97
C TYR A 81 9.18 6.77 -9.36
N THR A 82 10.10 6.89 -8.38
CA THR A 82 11.51 7.13 -8.70
C THR A 82 12.19 5.87 -9.21
N ARG A 83 13.34 6.04 -9.86
CA ARG A 83 14.17 4.92 -10.33
C ARG A 83 14.58 4.01 -9.18
N GLU A 84 14.96 4.59 -8.04
CA GLU A 84 15.42 3.88 -6.84
C GLU A 84 14.28 3.09 -6.20
N ALA A 85 13.08 3.66 -6.19
CA ALA A 85 11.87 2.98 -5.71
C ALA A 85 11.55 1.78 -6.61
N MET A 86 11.53 1.98 -7.93
CA MET A 86 11.30 0.91 -8.91
C MET A 86 12.33 -0.22 -8.80
N LEU A 87 13.62 0.11 -8.62
CA LEU A 87 14.65 -0.91 -8.37
C LEU A 87 14.39 -1.70 -7.09
N SER A 88 13.96 -1.02 -6.02
CA SER A 88 13.62 -1.69 -4.76
C SER A 88 12.43 -2.63 -4.92
N TYR A 89 11.42 -2.24 -5.71
CA TYR A 89 10.27 -3.10 -6.00
C TYR A 89 10.69 -4.32 -6.82
N LEU A 90 11.47 -4.13 -7.89
CA LEU A 90 11.95 -5.23 -8.71
C LEU A 90 12.81 -6.22 -7.92
N HIS A 91 13.65 -5.74 -6.99
CA HIS A 91 14.43 -6.62 -6.11
C HIS A 91 13.58 -7.41 -5.10
N ALA A 92 12.37 -6.93 -4.79
CA ALA A 92 11.44 -7.59 -3.91
C ALA A 92 10.48 -8.55 -4.64
N LEU A 93 10.54 -8.67 -5.97
CA LEU A 93 9.81 -9.69 -6.71
C LEU A 93 10.46 -11.06 -6.54
N ALA A 94 9.61 -12.09 -6.45
CA ALA A 94 10.05 -13.47 -6.55
C ALA A 94 10.43 -13.83 -8.00
N ASP A 95 11.09 -14.97 -8.19
CA ASP A 95 11.38 -15.48 -9.53
C ASP A 95 10.06 -15.73 -10.30
N GLY A 96 9.86 -15.00 -11.40
CA GLY A 96 8.64 -15.08 -12.21
C GLY A 96 7.52 -14.11 -11.80
N GLY A 97 7.77 -13.22 -10.83
CA GLY A 97 6.91 -12.08 -10.48
C GLY A 97 7.17 -10.83 -11.31
#